data_AF-A0A6N7B9D1-F1
#
_entry.id   AF-A0A6N7B9D1-F1
#
_cell.length_a   1.000
_cell.length_b   1.000
_cell.length_c   1.000
_cell.angle_alpha   90.00
_cell.angle_beta   90.00
_cell.angle_gamma   90.00
#
_symmetry.space_group_name_H-M   'P 1'
#
loop_
_entity.id
_entity.type
_entity.pdbx_description
1 polymer ?
#
loop_
_entity_poly.entity_id
_entity_poly.type
_entity_poly.pdbx_seq_one_letter_code
_entity_poly.pdbx_strand_id
1 'polypeptide(L)'
;MKPFLAFAFSAFLFFVVQAANAQEGCPVSDKEFLHQITSSSDWADVHVVFKRNLPACQDDGLYADGYTNLVVGVLATRWSDIDALGELMARDEGFKQFIFRHIGISAGEDDLRRVLRSAQASCPIKSARLCKDIATRCKRALADRKN
;
A
#
# COMPACT_ATOMS: atom_id res chain seq x y z
N MET A 1 -74.41 6.33 2.65
CA MET A 1 -74.72 4.88 2.67
C MET A 1 -73.84 4.18 1.63
N LYS A 2 -73.32 2.99 1.99
CA LYS A 2 -72.29 2.10 1.38
C LYS A 2 -72.43 1.81 -0.15
N PRO A 3 -71.43 1.26 -0.87
CA PRO A 3 -70.40 0.35 -0.35
C PRO A 3 -68.94 0.43 -0.87
N PHE A 4 -68.07 -0.13 -0.02
CA PHE A 4 -66.73 -0.65 -0.29
C PHE A 4 -66.74 -1.82 -1.29
N LEU A 5 -65.73 -1.86 -2.17
CA LEU A 5 -65.10 -3.02 -2.83
C LEU A 5 -63.96 -2.44 -3.70
N ALA A 6 -62.79 -3.03 -3.94
CA ALA A 6 -61.92 -3.97 -3.25
C ALA A 6 -60.57 -3.86 -4.01
N PHE A 7 -59.49 -4.18 -3.31
CA PHE A 7 -58.10 -4.17 -3.76
C PHE A 7 -57.86 -4.73 -5.18
N ALA A 8 -57.01 -4.04 -5.95
CA ALA A 8 -56.05 -4.70 -6.84
C ALA A 8 -54.73 -3.90 -6.81
N PHE A 9 -53.81 -4.37 -5.96
CA PHE A 9 -52.42 -3.94 -5.89
C PHE A 9 -51.74 -4.32 -7.20
N SER A 10 -51.64 -3.39 -8.16
CA SER A 10 -50.83 -3.61 -9.36
C SER A 10 -49.37 -3.32 -9.00
N ALA A 11 -48.66 -4.38 -8.63
CA ALA A 11 -47.23 -4.39 -8.41
C ALA A 11 -46.52 -4.14 -9.74
N PHE A 12 -46.26 -2.87 -10.06
CA PHE A 12 -45.40 -2.52 -11.17
C PHE A 12 -43.95 -2.82 -10.75
N LEU A 13 -43.41 -3.87 -11.35
CA LEU A 13 -42.06 -4.38 -11.17
C LEU A 13 -41.04 -3.24 -11.29
N PHE A 14 -40.39 -2.88 -10.17
CA PHE A 14 -39.17 -2.07 -10.18
C PHE A 14 -38.09 -2.88 -10.91
N PHE A 15 -37.91 -2.63 -12.20
CA PHE A 15 -36.69 -2.98 -12.91
C PHE A 15 -35.61 -2.04 -12.38
N VAL A 16 -34.97 -2.42 -11.26
CA VAL A 16 -33.70 -1.82 -10.88
C VAL A 16 -32.70 -2.31 -11.92
N VAL A 17 -32.48 -1.50 -12.95
CA VAL A 17 -31.30 -1.65 -13.80
C VAL A 17 -30.11 -1.41 -12.89
N GLN A 18 -29.52 -2.49 -12.37
CA GLN A 18 -28.17 -2.40 -11.86
C GLN A 18 -27.29 -2.17 -13.09
N ALA A 19 -26.96 -0.91 -13.36
CA ALA A 19 -25.75 -0.63 -14.09
C ALA A 19 -24.64 -1.28 -13.27
N ALA A 20 -24.08 -2.38 -13.78
CA ALA A 20 -22.81 -2.87 -13.28
C ALA A 20 -21.86 -1.68 -13.38
N ASN A 21 -21.48 -1.11 -12.22
CA ASN A 21 -20.42 -0.13 -12.18
C ASN A 21 -19.27 -0.73 -12.97
N ALA A 22 -18.71 0.02 -13.93
CA ALA A 22 -17.43 -0.33 -14.50
C ALA A 22 -16.53 -0.67 -13.31
N GLN A 23 -15.87 -1.84 -13.33
CA GLN A 23 -14.83 -2.10 -12.36
C GLN A 23 -13.83 -0.94 -12.52
N GLU A 24 -13.88 0.04 -11.61
CA GLU A 24 -12.77 0.96 -11.35
C GLU A 24 -11.66 0.11 -10.74
N GLY A 25 -11.12 -0.76 -11.57
CA GLY A 25 -10.16 -1.80 -11.21
C GLY A 25 -8.77 -1.38 -11.66
N CYS A 26 -7.79 -1.91 -10.96
CA CYS A 26 -6.39 -1.84 -11.36
C CYS A 26 -6.26 -2.20 -12.86
N PRO A 27 -5.62 -1.34 -13.68
CA PRO A 27 -5.49 -1.57 -15.13
C PRO A 27 -4.55 -2.74 -15.47
N VAL A 28 -3.83 -3.26 -14.47
CA VAL A 28 -2.99 -4.46 -14.61
C VAL A 28 -3.64 -5.65 -13.90
N SER A 29 -3.46 -6.85 -14.45
CA SER A 29 -3.88 -8.07 -13.77
C SER A 29 -3.08 -8.30 -12.49
N ASP A 30 -3.65 -9.03 -11.53
CA ASP A 30 -2.95 -9.43 -10.30
C ASP A 30 -1.61 -10.12 -10.58
N LYS A 31 -1.56 -10.98 -11.60
CA LYS A 31 -0.31 -11.66 -12.02
C LYS A 31 0.75 -10.66 -12.49
N GLU A 32 0.35 -9.67 -13.29
CA GLU A 32 1.25 -8.63 -13.79
C GLU A 32 1.73 -7.73 -12.64
N PHE A 33 0.85 -7.34 -11.72
CA PHE A 33 1.21 -6.59 -10.53
C PHE A 33 2.21 -7.36 -9.66
N LEU A 34 1.93 -8.63 -9.36
CA LEU A 34 2.82 -9.50 -8.59
C LEU A 34 4.18 -9.66 -9.27
N HIS A 35 4.21 -9.77 -10.60
CA HIS A 35 5.46 -9.80 -11.35
C HIS A 35 6.24 -8.49 -11.18
N GLN A 36 5.59 -7.33 -11.32
CA GLN A 36 6.25 -6.02 -11.14
C GLN A 36 6.90 -5.89 -9.76
N ILE A 37 6.19 -6.24 -8.68
CA ILE A 37 6.74 -6.09 -7.32
C ILE A 37 7.83 -7.13 -7.01
N THR A 38 7.77 -8.34 -7.58
CA THR A 38 8.78 -9.38 -7.35
C THR A 38 10.04 -9.20 -8.20
N SER A 39 9.93 -8.51 -9.34
CA SER A 39 11.09 -8.15 -10.17
C SER A 39 11.78 -6.85 -9.73
N SER A 40 11.13 -6.05 -8.88
CA SER A 40 11.66 -4.77 -8.39
C SER A 40 12.71 -5.00 -7.30
N SER A 41 13.90 -4.40 -7.44
CA SER A 41 15.03 -4.71 -6.54
C SER A 41 15.76 -3.51 -5.96
N ASP A 42 15.38 -2.29 -6.35
CA ASP A 42 15.93 -1.03 -5.86
C ASP A 42 14.88 0.09 -5.74
N TRP A 43 15.29 1.27 -5.28
CA TRP A 43 14.37 2.39 -5.06
C TRP A 43 13.81 3.02 -6.33
N ALA A 44 14.50 2.91 -7.46
CA ALA A 44 14.00 3.41 -8.74
C ALA A 44 12.85 2.52 -9.23
N ASP A 45 13.00 1.20 -9.13
CA ASP A 45 11.94 0.25 -9.45
C ASP A 45 10.71 0.47 -8.56
N VAL A 46 10.92 0.63 -7.24
CA VAL A 46 9.82 0.91 -6.28
C VAL A 46 9.09 2.20 -6.64
N HIS A 47 9.82 3.24 -7.08
CA HIS A 47 9.21 4.49 -7.54
C HIS A 47 8.42 4.27 -8.84
N VAL A 48 8.93 3.49 -9.79
CA VAL A 48 8.22 3.13 -11.02
C VAL A 48 6.92 2.38 -10.71
N VAL A 49 6.95 1.39 -9.82
CA VAL A 49 5.76 0.66 -9.37
C VAL A 49 4.73 1.62 -8.77
N PHE A 50 5.18 2.53 -7.88
CA PHE A 50 4.33 3.55 -7.28
C PHE A 50 3.65 4.42 -8.34
N LYS A 51 4.41 4.98 -9.29
CA LYS A 51 3.88 5.89 -10.32
C LYS A 51 2.98 5.19 -11.33
N ARG A 52 3.25 3.93 -11.64
CA ARG A 52 2.50 3.16 -12.64
C ARG A 52 1.15 2.70 -12.10
N ASN A 53 1.11 2.30 -10.84
CA ASN A 53 -0.06 1.60 -10.31
C ASN A 53 -0.98 2.52 -9.51
N LEU A 54 -0.47 3.53 -8.78
CA LEU A 54 -1.34 4.44 -8.03
C LEU A 54 -1.77 5.67 -8.84
N PRO A 55 -3.03 6.11 -8.73
CA PRO A 55 -4.07 5.62 -7.82
C PRO A 55 -4.95 4.47 -8.37
N ALA A 56 -4.66 3.97 -9.59
CA ALA A 56 -5.55 3.06 -10.31
C ALA A 56 -5.67 1.66 -9.67
N CYS A 57 -4.59 1.16 -9.08
CA CYS A 57 -4.53 -0.04 -8.26
C CYS A 57 -4.53 0.39 -6.80
N GLN A 58 -5.74 0.44 -6.22
CA GLN A 58 -5.96 0.99 -4.88
C GLN A 58 -5.11 0.29 -3.83
N ASP A 59 -4.71 1.04 -2.82
CA ASP A 59 -3.89 0.56 -1.71
C ASP A 59 -4.76 -0.20 -0.70
N ASP A 60 -5.32 -1.32 -1.15
CA ASP A 60 -6.14 -2.25 -0.38
C ASP A 60 -5.89 -3.70 -0.80
N GLY A 61 -6.36 -4.65 0.03
CA GLY A 61 -6.29 -6.09 -0.23
C GLY A 61 -4.92 -6.57 -0.74
N LEU A 62 -4.93 -7.25 -1.88
CA LEU A 62 -3.74 -7.79 -2.54
C LEU A 62 -2.68 -6.72 -2.83
N TYR A 63 -3.11 -5.54 -3.29
CA TYR A 63 -2.18 -4.48 -3.70
C TYR A 63 -1.47 -3.87 -2.49
N ALA A 64 -2.21 -3.58 -1.41
CA ALA A 64 -1.63 -3.11 -0.15
C ALA A 64 -0.58 -4.06 0.41
N ASP A 65 -0.87 -5.37 0.41
CA ASP A 65 0.08 -6.40 0.85
C ASP A 65 1.30 -6.47 -0.08
N GLY A 66 1.10 -6.39 -1.38
CA GLY A 66 2.17 -6.36 -2.38
C GLY A 66 3.11 -5.16 -2.22
N TYR A 67 2.56 -3.96 -2.09
CA TYR A 67 3.34 -2.74 -1.84
C TYR A 67 4.11 -2.81 -0.53
N THR A 68 3.47 -3.33 0.52
CA THR A 68 4.08 -3.54 1.84
C THR A 68 5.31 -4.44 1.75
N ASN A 69 5.16 -5.60 1.11
CA ASN A 69 6.24 -6.56 0.93
C ASN A 69 7.36 -6.00 0.07
N LEU A 70 7.03 -5.27 -0.99
CA LEU A 70 8.02 -4.58 -1.83
C LEU A 70 8.84 -3.57 -1.01
N VAL A 71 8.20 -2.63 -0.34
CA VAL A 71 8.88 -1.55 0.39
C VAL A 71 9.74 -2.10 1.52
N VAL A 72 9.20 -3.00 2.34
CA VAL A 72 9.95 -3.55 3.48
C VAL A 72 11.03 -4.52 3.02
N GLY A 73 10.78 -5.30 1.96
CA GLY A 73 11.78 -6.18 1.35
C GLY A 73 12.98 -5.40 0.81
N VAL A 74 12.74 -4.30 0.08
CA VAL A 74 13.83 -3.43 -0.41
C VAL A 74 14.56 -2.76 0.77
N LEU A 75 13.85 -2.25 1.79
CA LEU A 75 14.51 -1.71 3.00
C LEU A 75 15.41 -2.75 3.68
N ALA A 76 14.92 -3.99 3.79
CA ALA A 76 15.63 -5.07 4.48
C ALA A 76 16.89 -5.50 3.72
N THR A 77 16.84 -5.50 2.38
CA THR A 77 17.91 -6.04 1.53
C THR A 77 18.86 -4.99 0.96
N ARG A 78 18.40 -3.76 0.75
CA ARG A 78 19.13 -2.65 0.11
C ARG A 78 19.33 -1.45 1.03
N TRP A 79 19.57 -1.70 2.31
CA TRP A 79 19.76 -0.63 3.30
C TRP A 79 20.93 0.32 2.96
N SER A 80 21.96 -0.16 2.25
CA SER A 80 23.07 0.68 1.77
C SER A 80 22.61 1.85 0.90
N ASP A 81 21.46 1.73 0.26
CA ASP A 81 20.96 2.67 -0.75
C ASP A 81 19.95 3.66 -0.13
N ILE A 82 19.95 3.78 1.20
CA ILE A 82 19.00 4.62 1.95
C ILE A 82 19.07 6.11 1.58
N ASP A 83 20.24 6.58 1.14
CA ASP A 83 20.41 7.96 0.67
C ASP A 83 19.63 8.17 -0.65
N ALA A 84 19.60 7.19 -1.55
CA ALA A 84 18.81 7.25 -2.79
C ALA A 84 17.30 7.27 -2.52
N LEU A 85 16.84 6.50 -1.52
CA LEU A 85 15.47 6.61 -1.03
C LEU A 85 15.16 8.03 -0.53
N GLY A 86 16.04 8.58 0.31
CA GLY A 86 15.88 9.93 0.85
C GLY A 86 15.78 10.99 -0.22
N GLU A 87 16.58 10.88 -1.28
CA GLU A 87 16.50 11.78 -2.44
C GLU A 87 15.17 11.67 -3.20
N LEU A 88 14.68 10.45 -3.46
CA LEU A 88 13.38 10.26 -4.12
C LEU A 88 12.23 10.82 -3.28
N MET A 89 12.26 10.57 -1.97
CA MET A 89 11.27 11.09 -1.02
C MET A 89 11.28 12.62 -0.91
N ALA A 90 12.44 13.25 -1.10
CA ALA A 90 12.55 14.70 -1.13
C ALA A 90 11.97 15.31 -2.41
N ARG A 91 11.99 14.57 -3.53
CA ARG A 91 11.48 15.01 -4.83
C ARG A 91 9.99 14.68 -5.05
N ASP A 92 9.47 13.63 -4.42
CA ASP A 92 8.09 13.16 -4.58
C ASP A 92 7.46 12.90 -3.20
N GLU A 93 6.71 13.88 -2.68
CA GLU A 93 6.05 13.77 -1.36
C GLU A 93 4.98 12.67 -1.35
N GLY A 94 4.33 12.39 -2.49
CA GLY A 94 3.39 11.27 -2.62
C GLY A 94 4.10 9.93 -2.43
N PHE A 95 5.28 9.78 -3.03
CA PHE A 95 6.13 8.60 -2.82
C PHE A 95 6.57 8.48 -1.36
N LYS A 96 6.96 9.58 -0.72
CA LYS A 96 7.30 9.58 0.72
C LYS A 96 6.14 9.09 1.59
N GLN A 97 4.92 9.55 1.33
CA GLN A 97 3.74 9.08 2.06
C GLN A 97 3.46 7.59 1.82
N PHE A 98 3.59 7.15 0.57
CA PHE A 98 3.49 5.74 0.19
C PHE A 98 4.49 4.86 0.98
N ILE A 99 5.79 5.19 0.94
CA ILE A 99 6.84 4.46 1.66
C ILE A 99 6.52 4.39 3.15
N PHE A 100 6.21 5.52 3.77
CA PHE A 100 5.97 5.59 5.21
C PHE A 100 4.71 4.85 5.67
N ARG A 101 3.70 4.74 4.81
CA ARG A 101 2.52 3.92 5.08
C ARG A 101 2.88 2.44 5.11
N HIS A 102 3.65 1.98 4.12
CA HIS A 102 3.99 0.57 3.95
C HIS A 102 5.05 0.02 4.91
N ILE A 103 5.82 0.87 5.59
CA ILE A 103 6.66 0.44 6.73
C ILE A 103 5.79 0.12 7.96
N GLY A 104 4.65 0.79 8.09
CA GLY A 104 3.78 0.74 9.27
C GLY A 104 2.75 -0.39 9.24
N ILE A 105 2.60 -1.11 8.13
CA ILE A 105 1.55 -2.09 7.89
C ILE A 105 2.19 -3.46 7.59
N SER A 106 1.61 -4.52 8.14
CA SER A 106 1.70 -5.96 7.80
C SER A 106 2.93 -6.62 7.13
N ALA A 107 4.14 -6.05 7.14
CA ALA A 107 5.31 -6.76 6.61
C ALA A 107 5.80 -7.86 7.55
N GLY A 108 6.49 -8.88 7.02
CA GLY A 108 7.08 -9.97 7.81
C GLY A 108 7.87 -9.44 9.02
N GLU A 109 7.64 -10.01 10.20
CA GLU A 109 8.23 -9.53 11.45
C GLU A 109 9.77 -9.48 11.39
N ASP A 110 10.38 -10.48 10.74
CA ASP A 110 11.83 -10.58 10.59
C ASP A 110 12.42 -9.44 9.76
N ASP A 111 11.76 -9.06 8.67
CA ASP A 111 12.19 -7.94 7.84
C ASP A 111 12.03 -6.63 8.59
N LEU A 112 10.91 -6.39 9.28
CA LEU A 112 10.73 -5.20 10.11
C LEU A 112 11.81 -5.09 11.20
N ARG A 113 12.16 -6.21 11.85
CA ARG A 113 13.25 -6.24 12.83
C ARG A 113 14.61 -5.98 12.19
N ARG A 114 14.85 -6.49 10.97
CA ARG A 114 16.09 -6.23 10.23
C ARG A 114 16.21 -4.76 9.86
N VAL A 115 15.15 -4.17 9.31
CA VAL A 115 15.07 -2.74 8.99
C VAL A 115 15.29 -1.89 10.24
N LEU A 116 14.65 -2.22 11.36
CA LEU A 116 14.84 -1.50 12.62
C LEU A 116 16.30 -1.55 13.09
N ARG A 117 16.95 -2.72 13.05
CA ARG A 117 18.37 -2.85 13.41
C ARG A 117 19.24 -2.00 12.50
N SER A 118 19.03 -2.04 11.19
CA SER A 118 19.80 -1.24 10.24
C SER A 118 19.62 0.26 10.47
N ALA A 119 18.38 0.70 10.75
CA ALA A 119 18.07 2.09 11.08
C ALA A 119 18.77 2.59 12.35
N GLN A 120 19.08 1.71 13.30
CA GLN A 120 19.74 2.05 14.55
C GLN A 120 21.26 1.92 14.50
N ALA A 121 21.78 0.91 13.79
CA ALA A 121 23.19 0.54 13.82
C ALA A 121 23.98 0.92 12.56
N SER A 122 23.29 1.16 11.43
CA SER A 122 23.92 1.37 10.12
C SER A 122 23.32 2.58 9.40
N CYS A 123 22.91 3.60 10.16
CA CYS A 123 22.38 4.82 9.58
C CYS A 123 23.49 5.76 9.09
N PRO A 124 23.49 6.18 7.81
CA PRO A 124 24.39 7.24 7.34
C PRO A 124 24.07 8.58 8.01
N ILE A 125 25.11 9.37 8.27
CA ILE A 125 24.97 10.69 8.93
C ILE A 125 23.99 11.60 8.18
N LYS A 126 24.05 11.60 6.84
CA LYS A 126 23.19 12.44 5.98
C LYS A 126 21.71 12.06 6.04
N SER A 127 21.41 10.82 6.43
CA SER A 127 20.07 10.25 6.48
C SER A 127 19.54 10.06 7.91
N ALA A 128 20.17 10.68 8.92
CA ALA A 128 19.81 10.51 10.33
C ALA A 128 18.31 10.71 10.62
N ARG A 129 17.69 11.75 10.01
CA ARG A 129 16.25 12.00 10.17
C ARG A 129 15.40 10.90 9.55
N LEU A 130 15.74 10.47 8.33
CA LEU A 130 15.04 9.40 7.63
C LEU A 130 15.12 8.08 8.42
N CYS A 131 16.30 7.70 8.90
CA CYS A 131 16.47 6.51 9.74
C CYS A 131 15.62 6.57 11.01
N LYS A 132 15.57 7.73 11.68
CA LYS A 132 14.73 7.91 12.88
C LYS A 132 13.25 7.72 12.57
N ASP A 133 12.78 8.27 11.45
CA ASP A 133 11.39 8.16 11.01
C ASP A 133 11.02 6.72 10.63
N ILE A 134 11.93 5.99 9.99
CA ILE A 134 11.79 4.55 9.68
C ILE A 134 11.76 3.74 10.97
N ALA A 135 12.74 3.91 11.87
CA ALA A 135 12.83 3.18 13.13
C ALA A 135 11.58 3.36 14.00
N THR A 136 11.02 4.58 14.01
CA THR A 136 9.78 4.88 14.75
C THR A 136 8.60 4.07 14.21
N ARG A 137 8.48 3.97 12.89
CA ARG A 137 7.41 3.20 12.23
C ARG A 137 7.58 1.70 12.42
N CYS A 138 8.80 1.17 12.30
CA CYS A 138 9.07 -0.24 12.58
C CYS A 138 8.72 -0.60 14.03
N LYS A 139 9.08 0.26 15.01
CA LYS A 139 8.73 0.05 16.41
C LYS A 139 7.22 0.00 16.63
N ARG A 140 6.48 0.91 16.00
CA ARG A 140 5.02 0.92 16.07
C ARG A 140 4.42 -0.37 15.48
N ALA A 141 4.82 -0.73 14.25
CA ALA A 141 4.34 -1.94 13.59
C ALA A 141 4.63 -3.21 14.39
N LEU A 142 5.80 -3.29 15.04
CA LEU A 142 6.17 -4.41 15.90
C LEU A 142 5.42 -4.43 17.24
N ALA A 143 4.99 -3.27 17.75
CA ALA A 143 4.18 -3.19 18.97
C ALA A 143 2.74 -3.60 18.70
N ASP A 144 2.17 -3.16 17.58
CA ASP A 144 0.77 -3.45 17.18
C ASP A 144 0.53 -4.97 16.99
N ARG A 145 1.57 -5.75 16.71
CA ARG A 145 1.51 -7.23 16.60
C ARG A 145 1.48 -7.98 17.94
N LYS A 146 1.87 -7.32 19.03
CA LYS A 146 1.93 -7.97 20.37
C LYS A 146 0.62 -7.85 21.14
N ASN A 147 -0.29 -7.00 20.66
CA ASN A 147 -1.63 -6.78 21.23
C ASN A 147 -2.66 -7.60 20.46
#